data_AF-A0A229UUU8-F1
#
_entry.id   AF-A0A229UUU8-F1
#
_cell.length_a   1.000
_cell.length_b   1.000
_cell.length_c   1.000
_cell.angle_alpha   90.00
_cell.angle_beta   90.00
_cell.angle_gamma   90.00
#
_symmetry.space_group_name_H-M   'P 1'
#
loop_
_entity.id
_entity.type
_entity.pdbx_description
1 polymer ?
#
loop_
_entity_poly.entity_id
_entity_poly.type
_entity_poly.pdbx_seq_one_letter_code
_entity_poly.pdbx_strand_id
1 'polypeptide(L)'
;MQLLKSTRRQIRHWSWLKRTLLSIALITFLSSSFLFLTGPGTQIREWMAQTVIITQHRDWAWIFVGAERRDELVRQMQAFVESNSLERQQSGLIKTSNRRIRSIDELIKVEDISGTLWKGKRMYVYDPKSIRLMTPAKSGEGEKITSMVQRTGAVAGVNAGGFNDPEGLGNGFAALGAVISGGSVIYTDQDGTVPQHIVGFTKDGTLIIGKYSINELLDMGISEAASFYPRVIANGKPLPINDNSRAPRTAVGQKADGTVIFIVIDGRQTHSVGATLKEVQDMFMEDGVINAGFLDGGASSEMVVNGELVTKPSSRYGERRLPSAFLVYSNPEDVVANRVWDGIDKIDAGGSYDHPDFLREQAELKAKQKSNPTPTPTPTPTKTETDKTKTSETTTGGSTKSTNTGSSTTDTGKTSTPTHSTKETETDKTPATTGKDTTNPTKPSGSTTQPSTGSGTGTSTQGSGTTTKPTTPTEPTGTGNTGATGTTNSGTKPTTTPAPTSTPTPTAPSTPTAPTTTTPAKTP
;
A
#
# COMPACT_ATOMS: atom_id res chain seq x y z
N MET A 1 -31.68 44.28 13.72
CA MET A 1 -30.99 44.19 15.04
C MET A 1 -31.79 43.51 16.15
N GLN A 2 -33.08 43.81 16.40
CA GLN A 2 -33.80 43.29 17.58
C GLN A 2 -33.81 41.76 17.69
N LEU A 3 -34.00 41.03 16.58
CA LEU A 3 -33.99 39.56 16.53
C LEU A 3 -32.69 38.97 17.15
N LEU A 4 -31.52 39.44 16.71
CA LEU A 4 -30.22 39.02 17.26
C LEU A 4 -30.08 39.28 18.77
N LYS A 5 -30.75 40.31 19.30
CA LYS A 5 -30.76 40.60 20.75
C LYS A 5 -31.67 39.64 21.53
N SER A 6 -32.81 39.21 20.97
CA SER A 6 -33.68 38.20 21.63
C SER A 6 -33.05 36.81 21.61
N THR A 7 -32.48 36.37 20.48
CA THR A 7 -31.82 35.05 20.37
C THR A 7 -30.65 34.93 21.34
N ARG A 8 -29.79 35.96 21.45
CA ARG A 8 -28.68 35.99 22.43
C ARG A 8 -29.19 35.87 23.87
N ARG A 9 -30.33 36.50 24.21
CA ARG A 9 -30.91 36.43 25.55
C ARG A 9 -31.44 35.02 25.86
N GLN A 10 -32.15 34.38 24.94
CA GLN A 10 -32.65 33.00 25.12
C GLN A 10 -31.51 31.97 25.28
N ILE A 11 -30.49 32.01 24.42
CA ILE A 11 -29.34 31.09 24.51
C ILE A 11 -28.60 31.24 25.86
N ARG A 12 -28.56 32.46 26.43
CA ARG A 12 -27.98 32.71 27.76
C ARG A 12 -28.74 32.04 28.91
N HIS A 13 -29.99 31.61 28.69
CA HIS A 13 -30.79 30.82 29.65
C HIS A 13 -30.80 29.31 29.35
N TRP A 14 -30.15 28.85 28.27
CA TRP A 14 -30.01 27.41 28.00
C TRP A 14 -29.02 26.76 28.98
N SER A 15 -29.32 25.52 29.39
CA SER A 15 -28.38 24.67 30.14
C SER A 15 -27.10 24.40 29.33
N TRP A 16 -26.01 24.10 30.04
CA TRP A 16 -24.70 23.82 29.43
C TRP A 16 -24.80 22.79 28.30
N LEU A 17 -25.43 21.64 28.55
CA LEU A 17 -25.65 20.58 27.55
C LEU A 17 -26.30 21.08 26.25
N LYS A 18 -27.34 21.94 26.33
CA LYS A 18 -28.00 22.50 25.14
C LYS A 18 -27.09 23.46 24.35
N ARG A 19 -26.16 24.15 25.01
CA ARG A 19 -25.14 24.97 24.33
C ARG A 19 -24.08 24.10 23.69
N THR A 20 -23.57 23.09 24.40
CA THR A 20 -22.60 22.13 23.87
C THR A 20 -23.13 21.43 22.62
N LEU A 21 -24.39 20.94 22.65
CA LEU A 21 -25.05 20.33 21.48
C LEU A 21 -25.22 21.31 20.31
N LEU A 22 -25.60 22.58 20.57
CA LEU A 22 -25.69 23.60 19.52
C LEU A 22 -24.31 23.94 18.93
N SER A 23 -23.26 24.02 19.75
CA SER A 23 -21.88 24.24 19.29
C SER A 23 -21.37 23.08 18.45
N ILE A 24 -21.62 21.83 18.87
CA ILE A 24 -21.30 20.63 18.07
C ILE A 24 -22.05 20.68 16.74
N ALA A 25 -23.38 20.87 16.76
CA ALA A 25 -24.18 20.94 15.53
C ALA A 25 -23.72 22.04 14.57
N LEU A 26 -23.36 23.23 15.09
CA LEU A 26 -22.83 24.34 14.29
C LEU A 26 -21.45 24.02 13.71
N ILE A 27 -20.55 23.41 14.49
CA ILE A 27 -19.23 22.99 14.00
C ILE A 27 -19.39 21.90 12.93
N THR A 28 -20.20 20.87 13.17
CA THR A 28 -20.49 19.82 12.18
C THR A 28 -21.10 20.40 10.91
N PHE A 29 -22.04 21.35 11.02
CA PHE A 29 -22.62 22.03 9.86
C PHE A 29 -21.57 22.83 9.08
N LEU A 30 -20.71 23.61 9.76
CA LEU A 30 -19.67 24.41 9.11
C LEU A 30 -18.57 23.54 8.48
N SER A 31 -18.12 22.48 9.16
CA SER A 31 -17.14 21.52 8.62
C SER A 31 -17.72 20.74 7.44
N SER A 32 -18.98 20.30 7.50
CA SER A 32 -19.66 19.65 6.36
C SER A 32 -19.83 20.62 5.18
N SER A 33 -20.29 21.85 5.44
CA SER A 33 -20.38 22.90 4.41
C SER A 33 -19.02 23.17 3.76
N PHE A 34 -17.94 23.25 4.54
CA PHE A 34 -16.59 23.41 4.00
C PHE A 34 -16.19 22.21 3.13
N LEU A 35 -16.37 20.97 3.61
CA LEU A 35 -15.97 19.76 2.90
C LEU A 35 -16.74 19.54 1.59
N PHE A 36 -18.04 19.85 1.55
CA PHE A 36 -18.90 19.55 0.40
C PHE A 36 -19.21 20.73 -0.51
N LEU A 37 -19.09 21.99 -0.05
CA LEU A 37 -19.41 23.19 -0.84
C LEU A 37 -18.16 23.99 -1.27
N THR A 38 -16.94 23.50 -1.03
CA THR A 38 -15.70 24.17 -1.43
C THR A 38 -14.76 23.26 -2.23
N GLY A 39 -13.92 23.87 -3.08
CA GLY A 39 -12.86 23.18 -3.81
C GLY A 39 -11.84 22.50 -2.89
N PRO A 40 -11.23 23.21 -1.91
CA PRO A 40 -10.30 22.60 -0.95
C PRO A 40 -10.94 21.45 -0.14
N GLY A 41 -12.19 21.62 0.30
CA GLY A 41 -12.94 20.56 0.97
C GLY A 41 -13.12 19.31 0.10
N THR A 42 -13.37 19.50 -1.19
CA THR A 42 -13.49 18.41 -2.17
C THR A 42 -12.14 17.73 -2.42
N GLN A 43 -11.03 18.47 -2.53
CA GLN A 43 -9.68 17.90 -2.63
C GLN A 43 -9.34 17.02 -1.42
N ILE A 44 -9.71 17.44 -0.20
CA ILE A 44 -9.51 16.64 1.02
C ILE A 44 -10.34 15.34 0.97
N ARG A 45 -11.60 15.40 0.51
CA ARG A 45 -12.44 14.20 0.34
C ARG A 45 -11.90 13.24 -0.73
N GLU A 46 -11.42 13.76 -1.86
CA GLU A 46 -10.82 12.93 -2.92
C GLU A 46 -9.49 12.31 -2.48
N TRP A 47 -8.66 13.03 -1.73
CA TRP A 47 -7.42 12.47 -1.15
C TRP A 47 -7.70 11.34 -0.13
N MET A 48 -8.73 11.49 0.71
CA MET A 48 -9.18 10.41 1.60
C MET A 48 -9.72 9.21 0.81
N ALA A 49 -10.49 9.46 -0.26
CA ALA A 49 -10.97 8.40 -1.14
C ALA A 49 -9.83 7.65 -1.85
N GLN A 50 -8.86 8.36 -2.44
CA GLN A 50 -7.66 7.75 -3.03
C GLN A 50 -6.90 6.89 -2.01
N THR A 51 -6.73 7.40 -0.78
CA THR A 51 -6.05 6.69 0.31
C THR A 51 -6.75 5.40 0.75
N VAL A 52 -8.06 5.26 0.54
CA VAL A 52 -8.81 4.01 0.75
C VAL A 52 -8.86 3.13 -0.51
N ILE A 53 -8.87 3.72 -1.72
CA ILE A 53 -8.87 3.00 -3.01
C ILE A 53 -7.59 2.15 -3.18
N ILE A 54 -6.44 2.60 -2.67
CA ILE A 54 -5.19 1.83 -2.64
C ILE A 54 -5.13 0.76 -1.52
N THR A 55 -6.28 0.32 -0.99
CA THR A 55 -6.39 -0.71 0.04
C THR A 55 -7.40 -1.79 -0.36
N GLN A 56 -7.39 -2.92 0.33
CA GLN A 56 -8.39 -3.98 0.10
C GLN A 56 -9.81 -3.53 0.47
N HIS A 57 -9.98 -2.44 1.23
CA HIS A 57 -11.28 -1.83 1.56
C HIS A 57 -11.72 -0.73 0.57
N ARG A 58 -11.21 -0.78 -0.68
CA ARG A 58 -11.52 0.15 -1.79
C ARG A 58 -12.99 0.58 -1.90
N ASP A 59 -13.94 -0.31 -1.59
CA ASP A 59 -15.37 0.03 -1.63
C ASP A 59 -15.74 1.16 -0.68
N TRP A 60 -15.19 1.21 0.53
CA TRP A 60 -15.55 2.21 1.54
C TRP A 60 -15.17 3.65 1.16
N ALA A 61 -14.38 3.86 0.11
CA ALA A 61 -14.07 5.18 -0.42
C ALA A 61 -15.33 5.96 -0.87
N TRP A 62 -16.46 5.29 -1.15
CA TRP A 62 -17.73 5.98 -1.44
C TRP A 62 -18.18 6.92 -0.32
N ILE A 63 -17.78 6.67 0.93
CA ILE A 63 -18.16 7.48 2.11
C ILE A 63 -17.68 8.93 1.98
N PHE A 64 -16.56 9.18 1.28
CA PHE A 64 -15.99 10.51 1.11
C PHE A 64 -16.49 11.25 -0.14
N VAL A 65 -16.73 10.53 -1.24
CA VAL A 65 -16.95 11.13 -2.58
C VAL A 65 -18.24 10.71 -3.28
N GLY A 66 -19.00 9.76 -2.75
CA GLY A 66 -20.12 9.11 -3.42
C GLY A 66 -19.68 7.95 -4.32
N ALA A 67 -20.62 7.06 -4.68
CA ALA A 67 -20.31 5.85 -5.45
C ALA A 67 -19.74 6.16 -6.85
N GLU A 68 -20.41 7.03 -7.62
CA GLU A 68 -19.99 7.41 -8.97
C GLU A 68 -18.56 7.97 -9.03
N ARG A 69 -18.22 8.91 -8.13
CA ARG A 69 -16.87 9.48 -8.09
C ARG A 69 -15.84 8.49 -7.56
N ARG A 70 -16.22 7.55 -6.68
CA ARG A 70 -15.38 6.42 -6.29
C ARG A 70 -15.07 5.53 -7.50
N ASP A 71 -16.08 5.16 -8.27
CA ASP A 71 -15.93 4.30 -9.46
C ASP A 71 -15.01 4.96 -10.49
N GLU A 72 -15.17 6.26 -10.72
CA GLU A 72 -14.28 7.03 -11.58
C GLU A 72 -12.84 7.11 -11.05
N LEU A 73 -12.62 7.33 -9.75
CA LEU A 73 -11.27 7.32 -9.17
C LEU A 73 -10.60 5.92 -9.26
N VAL A 74 -11.37 4.83 -9.11
CA VAL A 74 -10.88 3.46 -9.34
C VAL A 74 -10.50 3.25 -10.81
N ARG A 75 -11.34 3.71 -11.74
CA ARG A 75 -11.08 3.67 -13.19
C ARG A 75 -9.84 4.47 -13.58
N GLN A 76 -9.65 5.66 -13.01
CA GLN A 76 -8.47 6.51 -13.23
C GLN A 76 -7.18 5.86 -12.69
N MET A 77 -7.25 5.15 -11.56
CA MET A 77 -6.13 4.35 -11.05
C MET A 77 -5.81 3.19 -12.00
N GLN A 78 -6.82 2.42 -12.43
CA GLN A 78 -6.63 1.30 -13.36
C GLN A 78 -6.04 1.74 -14.70
N ALA A 79 -6.53 2.86 -15.26
CA ALA A 79 -6.01 3.42 -16.52
C ALA A 79 -4.53 3.84 -16.41
N PHE A 80 -4.11 4.43 -15.28
CA PHE A 80 -2.72 4.78 -14.99
C PHE A 80 -1.82 3.54 -14.83
N VAL A 81 -2.29 2.53 -14.11
CA VAL A 81 -1.59 1.24 -13.94
C VAL A 81 -1.38 0.56 -15.30
N GLU A 82 -2.42 0.53 -16.15
CA GLU A 82 -2.34 -0.02 -17.49
C GLU A 82 -1.38 0.78 -18.37
N SER A 83 -1.56 2.11 -18.49
CA SER A 83 -0.76 2.96 -19.38
C SER A 83 0.73 2.90 -19.07
N ASN A 84 1.08 2.88 -17.79
CA ASN A 84 2.48 2.82 -17.35
C ASN A 84 3.12 1.44 -17.56
N SER A 85 2.33 0.41 -17.91
CA SER A 85 2.82 -0.95 -18.17
C SER A 85 3.13 -1.24 -19.65
N LEU A 86 2.72 -0.35 -20.57
CA LEU A 86 2.79 -0.55 -22.03
C LEU A 86 4.18 -0.34 -22.64
N GLU A 87 5.00 0.57 -22.10
CA GLU A 87 6.31 0.88 -22.70
C GLU A 87 7.29 -0.29 -22.52
N ARG A 88 7.58 -1.03 -23.60
CA ARG A 88 8.53 -2.15 -23.54
C ARG A 88 9.92 -1.68 -23.10
N GLN A 89 10.56 -2.49 -22.26
CA GLN A 89 11.88 -2.19 -21.71
C GLN A 89 13.01 -2.41 -22.73
N GLN A 90 13.96 -1.48 -22.75
CA GLN A 90 15.18 -1.57 -23.53
C GLN A 90 16.27 -2.27 -22.70
N SER A 91 16.39 -3.59 -22.87
CA SER A 91 17.34 -4.43 -22.12
C SER A 91 18.79 -3.94 -22.19
N GLY A 92 19.23 -3.45 -23.36
CA GLY A 92 20.58 -2.93 -23.58
C GLY A 92 20.96 -1.65 -22.81
N LEU A 93 20.04 -1.06 -22.05
CA LEU A 93 20.34 0.02 -21.10
C LEU A 93 20.92 -0.49 -19.77
N ILE A 94 20.76 -1.79 -19.46
CA ILE A 94 21.30 -2.43 -18.26
C ILE A 94 22.55 -3.21 -18.63
N LYS A 95 23.63 -3.03 -17.86
CA LYS A 95 24.90 -3.75 -18.03
C LYS A 95 25.25 -4.47 -16.74
N THR A 96 24.79 -5.71 -16.59
CA THR A 96 25.15 -6.53 -15.43
C THR A 96 26.57 -7.09 -15.58
N SER A 97 27.23 -7.35 -14.45
CA SER A 97 28.56 -7.96 -14.41
C SER A 97 28.48 -9.49 -14.39
N ASN A 98 29.64 -10.13 -14.61
CA ASN A 98 29.79 -11.56 -14.30
C ASN A 98 29.74 -11.74 -12.78
N ARG A 99 28.91 -12.66 -12.30
CA ARG A 99 28.76 -12.93 -10.86
C ARG A 99 30.11 -13.39 -10.28
N ARG A 100 30.48 -12.80 -9.14
CA ARG A 100 31.53 -13.30 -8.24
C ARG A 100 30.95 -13.48 -6.84
N ILE A 101 31.52 -14.39 -6.06
CA ILE A 101 31.25 -14.45 -4.62
C ILE A 101 31.71 -13.12 -4.00
N ARG A 102 30.87 -12.56 -3.13
CA ARG A 102 31.07 -11.31 -2.41
C ARG A 102 30.82 -11.55 -0.92
N SER A 103 31.54 -10.82 -0.08
CA SER A 103 31.16 -10.65 1.33
C SER A 103 29.81 -9.90 1.44
N ILE A 104 29.18 -9.90 2.62
CA ILE A 104 27.87 -9.24 2.81
C ILE A 104 27.99 -7.74 2.52
N ASP A 105 29.03 -7.08 3.04
CA ASP A 105 29.28 -5.64 2.89
C ASP A 105 29.67 -5.23 1.45
N GLU A 106 30.15 -6.18 0.62
CA GLU A 106 30.34 -5.98 -0.82
C GLU A 106 29.06 -6.24 -1.63
N LEU A 107 28.11 -7.02 -1.09
CA LEU A 107 26.92 -7.47 -1.80
C LEU A 107 25.73 -6.52 -1.59
N ILE A 108 25.55 -6.02 -0.37
CA ILE A 108 24.47 -5.11 -0.01
C ILE A 108 24.98 -3.88 0.75
N LYS A 109 24.26 -2.77 0.62
CA LYS A 109 24.40 -1.59 1.48
C LYS A 109 23.01 -1.12 1.90
N VAL A 110 22.79 -0.90 3.19
CA VAL A 110 21.49 -0.48 3.74
C VAL A 110 21.63 0.86 4.44
N GLU A 111 20.72 1.78 4.14
CA GLU A 111 20.72 3.16 4.62
C GLU A 111 19.35 3.57 5.18
N ASP A 112 19.35 4.42 6.21
CA ASP A 112 18.15 5.12 6.68
C ASP A 112 17.80 6.28 5.74
N ILE A 113 16.52 6.34 5.33
CA ILE A 113 15.98 7.41 4.48
C ILE A 113 14.75 8.04 5.14
N SER A 114 14.59 9.35 4.97
CA SER A 114 13.41 10.07 5.49
C SER A 114 13.10 11.34 4.72
N GLY A 115 11.82 11.69 4.68
CA GLY A 115 11.31 12.98 4.26
C GLY A 115 10.33 13.55 5.29
N THR A 116 9.69 14.68 4.97
CA THR A 116 8.85 15.46 5.92
C THR A 116 7.75 14.66 6.63
N LEU A 117 7.21 13.62 5.99
CA LEU A 117 6.09 12.81 6.50
C LEU A 117 6.35 11.30 6.49
N TRP A 118 7.57 10.87 6.15
CA TRP A 118 7.87 9.44 5.98
C TRP A 118 9.30 9.07 6.40
N LYS A 119 9.47 7.82 6.82
CA LYS A 119 10.76 7.19 7.16
C LYS A 119 10.82 5.78 6.57
N GLY A 120 12.02 5.29 6.32
CA GLY A 120 12.21 3.95 5.77
C GLY A 120 13.67 3.58 5.60
N LYS A 121 13.90 2.49 4.85
CA LYS A 121 15.21 1.97 4.49
C LYS A 121 15.38 1.91 2.98
N ARG A 122 16.59 2.19 2.51
CA ARG A 122 17.05 1.94 1.14
C ARG A 122 18.11 0.83 1.19
N MET A 123 17.95 -0.22 0.38
CA MET A 123 18.93 -1.29 0.24
C MET A 123 19.43 -1.36 -1.20
N TYR A 124 20.70 -1.07 -1.40
CA TYR A 124 21.42 -1.34 -2.65
C TYR A 124 21.85 -2.80 -2.64
N VAL A 125 21.73 -3.48 -3.80
CA VAL A 125 22.22 -4.84 -4.04
C VAL A 125 23.11 -4.80 -5.28
N TYR A 126 24.41 -5.02 -5.09
CA TYR A 126 25.45 -4.85 -6.11
C TYR A 126 25.67 -6.08 -7.02
N ASP A 127 24.80 -7.09 -6.90
CA ASP A 127 24.66 -8.17 -7.88
C ASP A 127 23.17 -8.54 -8.05
N PRO A 128 22.50 -8.19 -9.16
CA PRO A 128 21.11 -8.60 -9.37
C PRO A 128 20.95 -10.13 -9.43
N LYS A 129 21.99 -10.87 -9.80
CA LYS A 129 21.95 -12.34 -9.90
C LYS A 129 21.99 -13.02 -8.52
N SER A 130 22.20 -12.26 -7.44
CA SER A 130 22.11 -12.74 -6.05
C SER A 130 20.68 -12.85 -5.52
N ILE A 131 19.70 -12.29 -6.24
CA ILE A 131 18.31 -12.23 -5.82
C ILE A 131 17.61 -13.53 -6.21
N ARG A 132 16.86 -14.12 -5.29
CA ARG A 132 15.85 -15.15 -5.55
C ARG A 132 14.49 -14.69 -5.05
N LEU A 133 13.42 -15.12 -5.71
CA LEU A 133 12.11 -15.15 -5.09
C LEU A 133 11.98 -16.43 -4.26
N MET A 134 11.56 -16.30 -3.00
CA MET A 134 11.29 -17.43 -2.11
C MET A 134 9.83 -17.48 -1.66
N THR A 135 9.41 -18.69 -1.29
CA THR A 135 8.04 -19.07 -0.90
C THR A 135 8.04 -19.73 0.49
N PRO A 136 6.86 -19.86 1.14
CA PRO A 136 6.72 -20.49 2.45
C PRO A 136 7.34 -21.88 2.57
N ALA A 137 7.75 -22.25 3.78
CA ALA A 137 8.33 -23.56 4.10
C ALA A 137 7.37 -24.73 3.83
N LYS A 138 6.06 -24.50 3.93
CA LYS A 138 5.00 -25.50 3.86
C LYS A 138 3.74 -24.90 3.22
N SER A 139 2.83 -25.77 2.80
CA SER A 139 1.51 -25.36 2.30
C SER A 139 0.57 -24.88 3.43
N GLY A 140 -0.43 -24.06 3.08
CA GLY A 140 -1.55 -23.66 3.93
C GLY A 140 -1.37 -22.37 4.74
N GLU A 141 -0.16 -21.82 4.86
CA GLU A 141 0.08 -20.52 5.50
C GLU A 141 1.21 -19.76 4.79
N GLY A 142 1.14 -18.42 4.80
CA GLY A 142 2.26 -17.56 4.42
C GLY A 142 3.35 -17.58 5.47
N GLU A 143 4.59 -17.27 5.09
CA GLU A 143 5.74 -17.23 6.01
C GLU A 143 6.20 -15.78 6.22
N LYS A 144 6.80 -15.50 7.38
CA LYS A 144 7.43 -14.23 7.72
C LYS A 144 8.77 -14.07 7.02
N ILE A 145 9.13 -12.86 6.57
CA ILE A 145 10.39 -12.68 5.84
C ILE A 145 11.61 -12.97 6.72
N THR A 146 11.56 -12.64 8.01
CA THR A 146 12.58 -13.02 9.01
C THR A 146 12.74 -14.53 9.09
N SER A 147 11.63 -15.28 9.08
CA SER A 147 11.65 -16.76 9.06
C SER A 147 12.25 -17.28 7.75
N MET A 148 11.84 -16.77 6.59
CA MET A 148 12.40 -17.20 5.30
C MET A 148 13.92 -16.92 5.23
N VAL A 149 14.37 -15.73 5.65
CA VAL A 149 15.78 -15.31 5.66
C VAL A 149 16.61 -16.22 6.57
N GLN A 150 16.18 -16.42 7.83
CA GLN A 150 16.88 -17.27 8.79
C GLN A 150 16.91 -18.75 8.35
N ARG A 151 15.81 -19.26 7.78
CA ARG A 151 15.67 -20.66 7.36
C ARG A 151 16.49 -21.00 6.11
N THR A 152 16.73 -20.03 5.23
CA THR A 152 17.40 -20.25 3.94
C THR A 152 18.83 -19.74 3.88
N GLY A 153 19.30 -18.99 4.89
CA GLY A 153 20.64 -18.40 4.90
C GLY A 153 20.78 -17.19 3.97
N ALA A 154 19.68 -16.47 3.71
CA ALA A 154 19.73 -15.20 2.99
C ALA A 154 20.42 -14.11 3.84
N VAL A 155 21.05 -13.13 3.20
CA VAL A 155 21.66 -11.98 3.88
C VAL A 155 20.66 -10.85 4.13
N ALA A 156 19.64 -10.73 3.28
CA ALA A 156 18.57 -9.74 3.41
C ALA A 156 17.31 -10.16 2.63
N GLY A 157 16.21 -9.44 2.84
CA GLY A 157 14.95 -9.67 2.14
C GLY A 157 13.96 -8.51 2.21
N VAL A 158 13.08 -8.43 1.20
CA VAL A 158 11.88 -7.58 1.19
C VAL A 158 10.68 -8.34 0.62
N ASN A 159 9.46 -7.88 0.93
CA ASN A 159 8.24 -8.49 0.40
C ASN A 159 8.11 -8.34 -1.12
N ALA A 160 7.43 -9.29 -1.78
CA ALA A 160 7.31 -9.35 -3.23
C ALA A 160 5.87 -9.11 -3.74
N GLY A 161 5.17 -10.17 -4.15
CA GLY A 161 3.89 -10.09 -4.87
C GLY A 161 2.68 -9.77 -3.98
N GLY A 162 1.60 -9.35 -4.64
CA GLY A 162 0.30 -9.15 -3.99
C GLY A 162 -0.38 -10.46 -3.62
N PHE A 163 -1.32 -10.39 -2.67
CA PHE A 163 -2.06 -11.57 -2.20
C PHE A 163 -3.47 -11.21 -1.73
N ASN A 164 -4.37 -12.19 -1.75
CA ASN A 164 -5.73 -12.09 -1.22
C ASN A 164 -5.68 -12.16 0.32
N ASP A 165 -6.25 -11.16 0.97
CA ASP A 165 -6.10 -10.91 2.40
C ASP A 165 -7.44 -10.52 3.05
N PRO A 166 -8.34 -11.49 3.28
CA PRO A 166 -9.64 -11.23 3.87
C PRO A 166 -9.53 -10.48 5.19
N GLU A 167 -10.25 -9.36 5.28
CA GLU A 167 -10.37 -8.53 6.49
C GLU A 167 -9.06 -7.90 7.00
N GLY A 168 -7.96 -7.97 6.23
CA GLY A 168 -6.62 -7.61 6.71
C GLY A 168 -5.99 -8.65 7.64
N LEU A 169 -6.58 -9.85 7.70
CA LEU A 169 -6.28 -10.92 8.64
C LEU A 169 -6.14 -12.28 7.96
N GLY A 170 -5.86 -12.31 6.65
CA GLY A 170 -5.64 -13.54 5.91
C GLY A 170 -4.39 -14.31 6.39
N ASN A 171 -4.35 -15.61 6.07
CA ASN A 171 -3.27 -16.54 6.43
C ASN A 171 -1.93 -16.27 5.71
N GLY A 172 -1.92 -15.37 4.72
CA GLY A 172 -0.74 -15.03 3.92
C GLY A 172 -0.41 -16.01 2.78
N PHE A 173 -1.28 -16.99 2.49
CA PHE A 173 -0.98 -18.09 1.57
C PHE A 173 -1.53 -17.89 0.14
N ALA A 174 -2.57 -17.07 -0.02
CA ALA A 174 -3.27 -16.88 -1.28
C ALA A 174 -2.62 -15.79 -2.16
N ALA A 175 -1.49 -16.12 -2.79
CA ALA A 175 -0.84 -15.29 -3.80
C ALA A 175 -1.83 -14.85 -4.91
N LEU A 176 -1.57 -13.70 -5.53
CA LEU A 176 -2.30 -13.19 -6.70
C LEU A 176 -1.38 -13.09 -7.90
N GLY A 177 -1.94 -13.32 -9.09
CA GLY A 177 -1.20 -13.37 -10.34
C GLY A 177 -0.15 -14.50 -10.35
N ALA A 178 1.07 -14.18 -10.76
CA ALA A 178 2.15 -15.15 -10.96
C ALA A 178 3.21 -15.12 -9.84
N VAL A 179 3.81 -16.29 -9.59
CA VAL A 179 5.01 -16.48 -8.78
C VAL A 179 5.99 -17.39 -9.53
N ILE A 180 7.18 -16.88 -9.83
CA ILE A 180 8.26 -17.57 -10.56
C ILE A 180 9.55 -17.51 -9.73
N SER A 181 10.26 -18.62 -9.62
CA SER A 181 11.56 -18.72 -8.92
C SER A 181 12.49 -19.70 -9.64
N GLY A 182 13.78 -19.38 -9.77
CA GLY A 182 14.75 -20.20 -10.50
C GLY A 182 14.41 -20.43 -11.99
N GLY A 183 13.52 -19.63 -12.56
CA GLY A 183 12.95 -19.79 -13.92
C GLY A 183 11.82 -20.82 -14.02
N SER A 184 11.36 -21.36 -12.88
CA SER A 184 10.21 -22.26 -12.80
C SER A 184 8.97 -21.49 -12.34
N VAL A 185 7.85 -21.65 -13.05
CA VAL A 185 6.55 -21.12 -12.60
C VAL A 185 6.10 -21.93 -11.39
N ILE A 186 6.06 -21.29 -10.22
CA ILE A 186 5.67 -21.92 -8.95
C ILE A 186 4.15 -21.80 -8.75
N TYR A 187 3.55 -20.71 -9.21
CA TYR A 187 2.10 -20.46 -9.16
C TYR A 187 1.67 -19.47 -10.26
N THR A 188 0.44 -19.60 -10.73
CA THR A 188 -0.29 -18.57 -11.51
C THR A 188 -1.79 -18.72 -11.29
N ASP A 189 -2.52 -17.62 -11.11
CA ASP A 189 -3.99 -17.61 -11.04
C ASP A 189 -4.67 -17.38 -12.42
N GLN A 190 -3.90 -17.05 -13.46
CA GLN A 190 -4.35 -16.96 -14.85
C GLN A 190 -3.70 -18.03 -15.74
N ASP A 191 -4.31 -18.29 -16.89
CA ASP A 191 -3.69 -19.00 -18.00
C ASP A 191 -2.38 -18.32 -18.46
N GLY A 192 -1.42 -19.12 -18.94
CA GLY A 192 -0.08 -18.65 -19.32
C GLY A 192 -0.02 -17.64 -20.46
N THR A 193 -1.09 -17.53 -21.27
CA THR A 193 -1.22 -16.54 -22.35
C THR A 193 -1.76 -15.18 -21.89
N VAL A 194 -2.38 -15.09 -20.71
CA VAL A 194 -3.00 -13.86 -20.20
C VAL A 194 -1.93 -12.87 -19.71
N PRO A 195 -1.84 -11.63 -20.23
CA PRO A 195 -0.84 -10.67 -19.77
C PRO A 195 -1.16 -10.09 -18.38
N GLN A 196 -0.29 -10.36 -17.42
CA GLN A 196 -0.39 -9.95 -16.02
C GLN A 196 0.59 -8.82 -15.71
N HIS A 197 0.34 -8.02 -14.67
CA HIS A 197 1.36 -7.10 -14.15
C HIS A 197 2.43 -7.86 -13.37
N ILE A 198 3.70 -7.58 -13.67
CA ILE A 198 4.85 -8.36 -13.21
C ILE A 198 5.97 -7.42 -12.77
N VAL A 199 6.65 -7.82 -11.69
CA VAL A 199 7.95 -7.32 -11.26
C VAL A 199 8.87 -8.53 -11.05
N GLY A 200 10.01 -8.57 -11.74
CA GLY A 200 10.92 -9.71 -11.68
C GLY A 200 12.29 -9.46 -12.29
N PHE A 201 13.15 -10.49 -12.30
CA PHE A 201 14.51 -10.45 -12.83
C PHE A 201 14.73 -11.58 -13.84
N THR A 202 15.45 -11.29 -14.92
CA THR A 202 15.98 -12.33 -15.83
C THR A 202 17.17 -13.05 -15.21
N LYS A 203 17.54 -14.21 -15.79
CA LYS A 203 18.77 -14.95 -15.44
C LYS A 203 20.05 -14.11 -15.59
N ASP A 204 20.04 -13.14 -16.50
CA ASP A 204 21.10 -12.14 -16.67
C ASP A 204 21.06 -10.99 -15.65
N GLY A 205 20.08 -10.98 -14.76
CA GLY A 205 19.90 -9.97 -13.70
C GLY A 205 19.19 -8.70 -14.16
N THR A 206 18.50 -8.69 -15.30
CA THR A 206 17.75 -7.52 -15.76
C THR A 206 16.39 -7.46 -15.08
N LEU A 207 16.11 -6.38 -14.34
CA LEU A 207 14.81 -6.09 -13.73
C LEU A 207 13.77 -5.83 -14.83
N ILE A 208 12.70 -6.62 -14.87
CA ILE A 208 11.56 -6.51 -15.79
C ILE A 208 10.34 -6.02 -15.02
N ILE A 209 9.73 -4.91 -15.46
CA ILE A 209 8.50 -4.35 -14.90
C ILE A 209 7.56 -3.94 -16.03
N GLY A 210 6.31 -4.44 -15.98
CA GLY A 210 5.29 -4.10 -16.98
C GLY A 210 4.18 -5.14 -17.03
N LYS A 211 3.54 -5.27 -18.19
CA LYS A 211 2.47 -6.26 -18.43
C LYS A 211 2.91 -7.31 -19.44
N TYR A 212 2.93 -8.57 -19.00
CA TYR A 212 3.52 -9.70 -19.72
C TYR A 212 2.74 -10.98 -19.44
N SER A 213 2.57 -11.83 -20.45
CA SER A 213 2.13 -13.22 -20.31
C SER A 213 3.26 -14.08 -19.75
N ILE A 214 2.94 -15.24 -19.17
CA ILE A 214 3.95 -16.19 -18.66
C ILE A 214 4.90 -16.63 -19.78
N ASN A 215 4.35 -16.87 -20.98
CA ASN A 215 5.11 -17.29 -22.14
C ASN A 215 6.16 -16.23 -22.54
N GLU A 216 5.77 -14.94 -22.62
CA GLU A 216 6.72 -13.84 -22.88
C GLU A 216 7.83 -13.77 -21.83
N LEU A 217 7.53 -13.99 -20.54
CA LEU A 217 8.54 -13.97 -19.48
C LEU A 217 9.55 -15.13 -19.64
N LEU A 218 9.07 -16.32 -19.99
CA LEU A 218 9.93 -17.49 -20.22
C LEU A 218 10.83 -17.28 -21.45
N ASP A 219 10.29 -16.75 -22.55
CA ASP A 219 11.05 -16.36 -23.75
C ASP A 219 12.08 -15.25 -23.46
N MET A 220 11.74 -14.31 -22.57
CA MET A 220 12.66 -13.27 -22.05
C MET A 220 13.68 -13.79 -21.03
N GLY A 221 13.69 -15.10 -20.72
CA GLY A 221 14.66 -15.69 -19.80
C GLY A 221 14.49 -15.26 -18.35
N ILE A 222 13.25 -15.06 -17.89
CA ILE A 222 12.93 -14.77 -16.49
C ILE A 222 13.54 -15.85 -15.55
N SER A 223 13.96 -15.44 -14.35
CA SER A 223 14.31 -16.36 -13.26
C SER A 223 13.40 -16.17 -12.06
N GLU A 224 13.22 -14.92 -11.61
CA GLU A 224 12.46 -14.60 -10.40
C GLU A 224 11.35 -13.60 -10.77
N ALA A 225 10.09 -13.82 -10.39
CA ALA A 225 9.03 -12.85 -10.66
C ALA A 225 7.82 -12.97 -9.73
N ALA A 226 7.23 -11.84 -9.36
CA ALA A 226 5.97 -11.75 -8.63
C ALA A 226 5.03 -10.74 -9.30
N SER A 227 3.72 -10.97 -9.20
CA SER A 227 2.75 -10.01 -9.71
C SER A 227 2.51 -8.83 -8.76
N PHE A 228 2.87 -7.62 -9.21
CA PHE A 228 2.49 -6.35 -8.58
C PHE A 228 2.56 -5.15 -9.54
N TYR A 229 2.08 -3.99 -9.09
CA TYR A 229 1.95 -2.73 -9.86
C TYR A 229 1.96 -1.51 -8.92
N PRO A 230 2.16 -0.26 -9.39
CA PRO A 230 2.45 0.16 -10.77
C PRO A 230 3.95 0.21 -11.08
N ARG A 231 4.25 0.42 -12.37
CA ARG A 231 5.54 0.95 -12.82
C ARG A 231 5.55 2.47 -12.74
N VAL A 232 6.69 3.05 -12.39
CA VAL A 232 6.88 4.51 -12.32
C VAL A 232 8.12 5.03 -13.06
N ILE A 233 9.07 4.18 -13.45
CA ILE A 233 10.19 4.59 -14.32
C ILE A 233 10.32 3.61 -15.48
N ALA A 234 10.49 4.15 -16.69
CA ALA A 234 10.73 3.41 -17.91
C ALA A 234 11.92 3.97 -18.68
N ASN A 235 12.90 3.11 -19.00
CA ASN A 235 14.02 3.42 -19.89
C ASN A 235 14.75 4.74 -19.54
N GLY A 236 14.94 5.01 -18.24
CA GLY A 236 15.58 6.21 -17.69
C GLY A 236 14.67 7.45 -17.57
N LYS A 237 13.35 7.29 -17.75
CA LYS A 237 12.36 8.39 -17.72
C LYS A 237 11.29 8.17 -16.65
N PRO A 238 10.87 9.21 -15.91
CA PRO A 238 9.74 9.12 -15.00
C PRO A 238 8.43 9.04 -15.80
N LEU A 239 7.58 8.07 -15.46
CA LEU A 239 6.23 7.94 -16.01
C LEU A 239 5.25 8.88 -15.27
N PRO A 240 4.10 9.25 -15.89
CA PRO A 240 3.07 10.02 -15.21
C PRO A 240 2.53 9.31 -13.95
N ILE A 241 2.15 10.09 -12.93
CA ILE A 241 1.54 9.61 -11.68
C ILE A 241 0.31 10.47 -11.39
N ASN A 242 -0.84 9.85 -11.12
CA ASN A 242 -2.10 10.52 -10.73
C ASN A 242 -2.57 10.18 -9.29
N ASP A 243 -1.81 9.37 -8.56
CA ASP A 243 -2.06 8.99 -7.16
C ASP A 243 -1.29 9.90 -6.18
N ASN A 244 -2.02 10.60 -5.31
CA ASN A 244 -1.47 11.43 -4.23
C ASN A 244 -1.65 10.79 -2.84
N SER A 245 -2.07 9.53 -2.77
CA SER A 245 -2.23 8.81 -1.50
C SER A 245 -0.90 8.51 -0.81
N ARG A 246 -0.91 8.53 0.53
CA ARG A 246 0.23 8.16 1.37
C ARG A 246 -0.01 6.79 2.01
N ALA A 247 0.98 5.92 1.92
CA ALA A 247 0.96 4.59 2.53
C ALA A 247 2.39 4.13 2.86
N PRO A 248 2.55 3.08 3.69
CA PRO A 248 3.74 2.25 3.62
C PRO A 248 3.88 1.71 2.18
N ARG A 249 5.09 1.71 1.65
CA ARG A 249 5.38 1.30 0.26
C ARG A 249 6.62 0.39 0.27
N THR A 250 6.58 -0.67 -0.53
CA THR A 250 7.78 -1.37 -1.00
C THR A 250 7.95 -1.13 -2.48
N ALA A 251 9.17 -0.87 -2.94
CA ALA A 251 9.46 -0.61 -4.33
C ALA A 251 10.86 -1.11 -4.73
N VAL A 252 11.05 -1.34 -6.02
CA VAL A 252 12.31 -1.80 -6.60
C VAL A 252 12.66 -1.01 -7.86
N GLY A 253 13.93 -0.68 -8.00
CA GLY A 253 14.51 -0.04 -9.17
C GLY A 253 15.86 -0.66 -9.54
N GLN A 254 16.30 -0.49 -10.79
CA GLN A 254 17.62 -0.92 -11.26
C GLN A 254 18.35 0.18 -12.05
N LYS A 255 19.62 0.42 -11.70
CA LYS A 255 20.55 1.34 -12.38
C LYS A 255 21.18 0.71 -13.62
N ALA A 256 21.73 1.54 -14.51
CA ALA A 256 22.42 1.10 -15.73
C ALA A 256 23.64 0.19 -15.49
N ASP A 257 24.25 0.24 -14.30
CA ASP A 257 25.34 -0.64 -13.86
C ASP A 257 24.86 -2.01 -13.31
N GLY A 258 23.56 -2.28 -13.38
CA GLY A 258 22.93 -3.49 -12.86
C GLY A 258 22.58 -3.45 -11.38
N THR A 259 23.03 -2.46 -10.61
CA THR A 259 22.71 -2.32 -9.17
C THR A 259 21.20 -2.22 -8.98
N VAL A 260 20.66 -3.09 -8.14
CA VAL A 260 19.25 -3.06 -7.74
C VAL A 260 19.10 -2.25 -6.47
N ILE A 261 17.99 -1.52 -6.35
CA ILE A 261 17.67 -0.70 -5.18
C ILE A 261 16.27 -1.08 -4.72
N PHE A 262 16.18 -1.62 -3.51
CA PHE A 262 14.90 -1.80 -2.81
C PHE A 262 14.67 -0.63 -1.86
N ILE A 263 13.46 -0.08 -1.87
CA ILE A 263 13.02 0.96 -0.95
C ILE A 263 11.82 0.41 -0.16
N VAL A 264 11.90 0.44 1.17
CA VAL A 264 10.79 0.11 2.08
C VAL A 264 10.52 1.31 2.98
N ILE A 265 9.28 1.81 2.95
CA ILE A 265 8.83 2.98 3.68
C ILE A 265 7.81 2.54 4.74
N ASP A 266 8.07 2.86 6.01
CA ASP A 266 7.13 2.71 7.12
C ASP A 266 5.91 3.63 6.90
N GLY A 267 4.74 3.35 7.49
CA GLY A 267 3.59 4.24 7.33
C GLY A 267 2.42 3.92 8.25
N ARG A 268 1.38 4.77 8.20
CA ARG A 268 0.17 4.71 9.06
C ARG A 268 0.49 4.74 10.57
N GLN A 269 1.63 5.31 10.95
CA GLN A 269 2.17 5.34 12.31
C GLN A 269 2.57 6.77 12.71
N THR A 270 2.79 7.02 14.00
CA THR A 270 3.14 8.37 14.49
C THR A 270 4.54 8.83 14.08
N HIS A 271 5.47 7.93 13.76
CA HIS A 271 6.80 8.26 13.26
C HIS A 271 6.93 8.32 11.75
N SER A 272 5.93 7.80 11.02
CA SER A 272 5.87 7.80 9.55
C SER A 272 4.41 7.68 9.09
N VAL A 273 3.94 8.67 8.31
CA VAL A 273 2.62 8.61 7.65
C VAL A 273 2.67 7.67 6.45
N GLY A 274 3.81 7.66 5.74
CA GLY A 274 4.04 6.90 4.52
C GLY A 274 4.24 7.78 3.28
N ALA A 275 4.81 7.21 2.23
CA ALA A 275 5.16 7.92 1.00
C ALA A 275 4.04 7.87 -0.07
N THR A 276 4.02 8.90 -0.90
CA THR A 276 3.34 8.90 -2.21
C THR A 276 4.14 8.09 -3.22
N LEU A 277 3.50 7.69 -4.33
CA LEU A 277 4.23 7.08 -5.44
C LEU A 277 5.30 8.02 -6.02
N LYS A 278 5.02 9.34 -5.99
CA LYS A 278 5.91 10.35 -6.57
C LYS A 278 7.20 10.53 -5.78
N GLU A 279 7.14 10.60 -4.45
CA GLU A 279 8.36 10.70 -3.61
C GLU A 279 9.30 9.50 -3.81
N VAL A 280 8.76 8.31 -4.07
CA VAL A 280 9.57 7.10 -4.34
C VAL A 280 10.10 7.10 -5.78
N GLN A 281 9.33 7.59 -6.76
CA GLN A 281 9.83 7.85 -8.12
C GLN A 281 11.01 8.85 -8.09
N ASP A 282 10.87 9.97 -7.38
CA ASP A 282 11.90 11.00 -7.30
C ASP A 282 13.20 10.45 -6.68
N MET A 283 13.11 9.70 -5.58
CA MET A 283 14.28 9.01 -4.99
C MET A 283 15.01 8.07 -5.97
N PHE A 284 14.27 7.33 -6.80
CA PHE A 284 14.88 6.48 -7.83
C PHE A 284 15.47 7.29 -9.00
N MET A 285 14.87 8.43 -9.36
CA MET A 285 15.45 9.35 -10.36
C MET A 285 16.76 9.97 -9.84
N GLU A 286 16.83 10.32 -8.55
CA GLU A 286 18.06 10.79 -7.87
C GLU A 286 19.17 9.72 -7.88
N ASP A 287 18.83 8.45 -7.67
CA ASP A 287 19.76 7.31 -7.78
C ASP A 287 20.20 6.97 -9.22
N GLY A 288 19.61 7.59 -10.24
CA GLY A 288 19.91 7.29 -11.66
C GLY A 288 19.35 5.94 -12.14
N VAL A 289 18.18 5.55 -11.64
CA VAL A 289 17.50 4.30 -11.99
C VAL A 289 16.90 4.34 -13.41
N ILE A 290 17.01 3.21 -14.13
CA ILE A 290 16.56 3.04 -15.51
C ILE A 290 15.15 2.46 -15.60
N ASN A 291 14.77 1.53 -14.72
CA ASN A 291 13.41 1.00 -14.63
C ASN A 291 13.04 0.83 -13.14
N ALA A 292 11.81 1.19 -12.76
CA ALA A 292 11.33 1.11 -11.38
C ALA A 292 9.83 0.93 -11.27
N GLY A 293 9.40 0.27 -10.19
CA GLY A 293 8.01 -0.02 -9.86
C GLY A 293 7.84 -0.51 -8.43
N PHE A 294 6.60 -0.83 -8.06
CA PHE A 294 6.22 -1.17 -6.69
C PHE A 294 6.09 -2.68 -6.48
N LEU A 295 6.25 -3.07 -5.22
CA LEU A 295 5.95 -4.39 -4.65
C LEU A 295 4.87 -4.20 -3.57
N ASP A 296 4.40 -5.28 -2.93
CA ASP A 296 3.24 -5.18 -2.03
C ASP A 296 3.42 -4.13 -0.89
N GLY A 297 2.31 -3.50 -0.53
CA GLY A 297 2.30 -2.27 0.25
C GLY A 297 1.74 -2.41 1.67
N GLY A 298 1.64 -1.28 2.36
CA GLY A 298 0.80 -1.18 3.55
C GLY A 298 1.30 -2.04 4.73
N ALA A 299 0.50 -3.04 5.10
CA ALA A 299 0.84 -3.92 6.22
C ALA A 299 1.97 -4.90 5.90
N SER A 300 2.24 -5.13 4.61
CA SER A 300 3.24 -6.07 4.09
C SER A 300 4.62 -5.44 3.87
N SER A 301 4.74 -4.11 3.93
CA SER A 301 5.98 -3.40 3.64
C SER A 301 7.02 -3.60 4.75
N GLU A 302 7.97 -4.50 4.50
CA GLU A 302 8.97 -4.91 5.48
C GLU A 302 10.33 -5.23 4.83
N MET A 303 11.43 -4.89 5.53
CA MET A 303 12.81 -5.19 5.15
C MET A 303 13.51 -5.93 6.29
N VAL A 304 14.19 -7.01 5.95
CA VAL A 304 14.98 -7.84 6.86
C VAL A 304 16.43 -7.84 6.40
N VAL A 305 17.37 -7.73 7.34
CA VAL A 305 18.83 -7.72 7.08
C VAL A 305 19.50 -8.56 8.16
N ASN A 306 20.41 -9.46 7.78
CA ASN A 306 21.13 -10.38 8.68
C ASN A 306 20.21 -11.18 9.64
N GLY A 307 18.97 -11.45 9.22
CA GLY A 307 17.97 -12.14 10.05
C GLY A 307 17.23 -11.26 11.06
N GLU A 308 17.39 -9.94 11.02
CA GLU A 308 16.66 -8.96 11.84
C GLU A 308 15.74 -8.06 11.00
N LEU A 309 14.55 -7.75 11.53
CA LEU A 309 13.59 -6.82 10.92
C LEU A 309 14.03 -5.36 11.18
N VAL A 310 14.43 -4.64 10.12
CA VAL A 310 15.01 -3.28 10.23
C VAL A 310 14.02 -2.14 9.96
N THR A 311 12.76 -2.47 9.66
CA THR A 311 11.63 -1.54 9.41
C THR A 311 10.50 -1.76 10.43
N LYS A 312 9.43 -0.96 10.38
CA LYS A 312 8.27 -1.07 11.30
C LYS A 312 6.96 -1.27 10.52
N PRO A 313 6.60 -2.53 10.18
CA PRO A 313 5.40 -2.82 9.40
C PRO A 313 4.14 -2.22 10.03
N SER A 314 3.18 -1.78 9.20
CA SER A 314 1.95 -1.13 9.71
C SER A 314 0.90 -2.09 10.29
N SER A 315 1.23 -3.37 10.41
CA SER A 315 0.37 -4.41 11.00
C SER A 315 0.39 -4.30 12.53
N ARG A 316 -0.78 -4.44 13.17
CA ARG A 316 -0.91 -4.37 14.63
C ARG A 316 -0.30 -5.57 15.38
N TYR A 317 0.03 -6.64 14.67
CA TYR A 317 0.73 -7.82 15.20
C TYR A 317 2.22 -7.85 14.78
N GLY A 318 2.73 -6.76 14.19
CA GLY A 318 4.08 -6.71 13.62
C GLY A 318 4.17 -7.42 12.26
N GLU A 319 5.37 -7.87 11.93
CA GLU A 319 5.76 -8.50 10.65
C GLU A 319 4.76 -9.57 10.17
N ARG A 320 4.51 -9.56 8.86
CA ARG A 320 3.39 -10.25 8.23
C ARG A 320 3.74 -11.66 7.73
N ARG A 321 2.71 -12.51 7.60
CA ARG A 321 2.81 -13.77 6.84
C ARG A 321 2.53 -13.48 5.36
N LEU A 322 3.45 -13.84 4.49
CA LEU A 322 3.43 -13.49 3.07
C LEU A 322 3.69 -14.73 2.18
N PRO A 323 3.17 -14.76 0.94
CA PRO A 323 3.37 -15.89 0.04
C PRO A 323 4.65 -15.78 -0.78
N SER A 324 5.25 -14.59 -0.88
CA SER A 324 6.52 -14.39 -1.61
C SER A 324 7.36 -13.25 -1.07
N ALA A 325 8.68 -13.43 -1.12
CA ALA A 325 9.67 -12.41 -0.78
C ALA A 325 10.85 -12.46 -1.77
N PHE A 326 11.42 -11.30 -2.09
CA PHE A 326 12.70 -11.22 -2.79
C PHE A 326 13.82 -11.24 -1.75
N LEU A 327 14.61 -12.31 -1.74
CA LEU A 327 15.71 -12.53 -0.80
C LEU A 327 17.06 -12.47 -1.53
N VAL A 328 18.09 -11.99 -0.82
CA VAL A 328 19.44 -11.79 -1.35
C VAL A 328 20.38 -12.85 -0.77
N TYR A 329 21.18 -13.51 -1.62
CA TYR A 329 22.07 -14.60 -1.22
C TYR A 329 23.50 -14.40 -1.71
N SER A 330 24.48 -14.73 -0.86
CA SER A 330 25.87 -14.91 -1.31
C SER A 330 25.97 -16.02 -2.38
N ASN A 331 25.22 -17.12 -2.20
CA ASN A 331 25.06 -18.21 -3.16
C ASN A 331 23.57 -18.50 -3.46
N PRO A 332 23.02 -17.97 -4.57
CA PRO A 332 21.63 -18.16 -4.96
C PRO A 332 21.36 -19.50 -5.68
N GLU A 333 22.41 -20.22 -6.12
CA GLU A 333 22.27 -21.50 -6.84
C GLU A 333 22.02 -22.69 -5.90
N ASP A 334 22.42 -22.55 -4.62
CA ASP A 334 22.29 -23.60 -3.59
C ASP A 334 20.87 -23.63 -2.96
N VAL A 335 19.98 -22.73 -3.37
CA VAL A 335 18.64 -22.52 -2.79
C VAL A 335 17.54 -22.57 -3.85
N VAL A 336 16.43 -23.22 -3.51
CA VAL A 336 15.27 -23.44 -4.38
C VAL A 336 13.98 -23.12 -3.61
N ALA A 337 13.04 -22.42 -4.22
CA ALA A 337 11.74 -22.12 -3.62
C ALA A 337 10.84 -23.36 -3.55
N ASN A 338 10.11 -23.53 -2.45
CA ASN A 338 9.20 -24.65 -2.26
C ASN A 338 7.95 -24.49 -3.13
N ARG A 339 7.55 -25.56 -3.83
CA ARG A 339 6.34 -25.61 -4.68
C ARG A 339 5.06 -25.84 -3.86
N VAL A 340 4.78 -24.93 -2.93
CA VAL A 340 3.74 -25.10 -1.88
C VAL A 340 2.29 -25.12 -2.37
N TRP A 341 2.04 -24.76 -3.64
CA TRP A 341 0.71 -24.78 -4.28
C TRP A 341 0.51 -25.93 -5.27
N ASP A 342 1.51 -26.79 -5.50
CA ASP A 342 1.35 -27.96 -6.38
C ASP A 342 0.25 -28.90 -5.85
N GLY A 343 -0.72 -29.25 -6.69
CA GLY A 343 -1.84 -30.13 -6.33
C GLY A 343 -2.96 -29.46 -5.53
N ILE A 344 -3.06 -28.13 -5.51
CA ILE A 344 -4.10 -27.38 -4.79
C ILE A 344 -5.10 -26.75 -5.77
N ASP A 345 -6.24 -27.40 -5.98
CA ASP A 345 -7.32 -26.91 -6.87
C ASP A 345 -7.99 -25.62 -6.37
N LYS A 346 -7.96 -25.38 -5.05
CA LYS A 346 -8.54 -24.20 -4.41
C LYS A 346 -7.70 -23.77 -3.21
N ILE A 347 -7.13 -22.58 -3.28
CA ILE A 347 -6.41 -21.97 -2.16
C ILE A 347 -7.40 -21.34 -1.18
N ASP A 348 -7.19 -21.58 0.11
CA ASP A 348 -7.84 -20.84 1.18
C ASP A 348 -6.95 -19.66 1.63
N ALA A 349 -7.57 -18.48 1.75
CA ALA A 349 -6.93 -17.27 2.25
C ALA A 349 -7.15 -17.07 3.76
N GLY A 350 -8.02 -17.86 4.40
CA GLY A 350 -8.43 -17.69 5.79
C GLY A 350 -9.07 -16.33 6.08
N GLY A 351 -9.04 -15.91 7.34
CA GLY A 351 -9.42 -14.56 7.78
C GLY A 351 -9.34 -14.40 9.29
N SER A 352 -10.17 -13.52 9.87
CA SER A 352 -10.18 -13.26 11.32
C SER A 352 -10.29 -14.53 12.18
N TYR A 353 -11.02 -15.55 11.70
CA TYR A 353 -11.28 -16.78 12.45
C TYR A 353 -10.11 -17.77 12.46
N ASP A 354 -9.11 -17.57 11.60
CA ASP A 354 -7.95 -18.44 11.44
C ASP A 354 -6.64 -17.78 11.92
N HIS A 355 -6.64 -16.44 12.03
CA HIS A 355 -5.45 -15.67 12.43
C HIS A 355 -5.12 -15.87 13.92
N PRO A 356 -3.98 -16.49 14.29
CA PRO A 356 -3.71 -16.94 15.66
C PRO A 356 -3.64 -15.78 16.67
N ASP A 357 -3.04 -14.64 16.31
CA ASP A 357 -2.97 -13.48 17.20
C ASP A 357 -4.31 -12.80 17.44
N PHE A 358 -5.20 -12.80 16.45
CA PHE A 358 -6.58 -12.31 16.62
C PHE A 358 -7.35 -13.23 17.56
N LEU A 359 -7.28 -14.55 17.35
CA LEU A 359 -7.91 -15.53 18.24
C LEU A 359 -7.41 -15.40 19.69
N ARG A 360 -6.10 -15.19 19.89
CA ARG A 360 -5.48 -14.92 21.19
C ARG A 360 -6.04 -13.63 21.82
N GLU A 361 -6.07 -12.52 21.09
CA GLU A 361 -6.63 -11.25 21.59
C GLU A 361 -8.12 -11.39 21.95
N GLN A 362 -8.92 -12.06 21.11
CA GLN A 362 -10.33 -12.30 21.39
C GLN A 362 -10.54 -13.20 22.62
N ALA A 363 -9.66 -14.18 22.86
CA ALA A 363 -9.68 -14.98 24.08
C ALA A 363 -9.34 -14.15 25.32
N GLU A 364 -8.32 -13.29 25.25
CA GLU A 364 -7.98 -12.35 26.33
C GLU A 364 -9.09 -11.34 26.62
N LEU A 365 -9.73 -10.77 25.61
CA LEU A 365 -10.85 -9.83 25.77
C LEU A 365 -12.05 -10.53 26.45
N LYS A 366 -12.38 -11.75 26.03
CA LYS A 366 -13.43 -12.58 26.67
C LYS A 366 -13.06 -12.96 28.11
N ALA A 367 -11.78 -13.18 28.42
CA ALA A 367 -11.32 -13.41 29.80
C ALA A 367 -11.45 -12.13 30.65
N LYS A 368 -11.01 -10.97 30.14
CA LYS A 368 -11.10 -9.66 30.80
C LYS A 368 -12.56 -9.24 31.07
N GLN A 369 -13.48 -9.57 30.16
CA GLN A 369 -14.93 -9.41 30.37
C GLN A 369 -15.49 -10.33 31.46
N LYS A 370 -15.05 -11.60 31.52
CA LYS A 370 -15.45 -12.53 32.59
C LYS A 370 -14.92 -12.13 33.97
N SER A 371 -13.73 -11.54 34.05
CA SER A 371 -13.15 -11.05 35.32
C SER A 371 -13.70 -9.71 35.80
N ASN A 372 -14.51 -9.01 34.99
CA ASN A 372 -15.07 -7.70 35.33
C ASN A 372 -16.53 -7.61 34.86
N PRO A 373 -17.45 -8.32 35.55
CA PRO A 373 -18.83 -8.43 35.11
C PRO A 373 -19.53 -7.07 35.09
N THR A 374 -20.25 -6.79 34.00
CA THR A 374 -21.15 -5.62 33.89
C THR A 374 -22.06 -5.56 35.12
N PRO A 375 -22.20 -4.41 35.81
CA PRO A 375 -23.06 -4.30 36.97
C PRO A 375 -24.48 -4.72 36.60
N THR A 376 -25.05 -5.64 37.39
CA THR A 376 -26.40 -6.16 37.20
C THR A 376 -27.40 -5.00 37.07
N PRO A 377 -28.30 -5.00 36.07
CA PRO A 377 -29.29 -3.94 35.96
C PRO A 377 -30.15 -3.91 37.22
N THR A 378 -30.08 -2.80 37.96
CA THR A 378 -30.89 -2.57 39.17
C THR A 378 -32.36 -2.83 38.85
N PRO A 379 -33.08 -3.63 39.64
CA PRO A 379 -34.49 -3.93 39.37
C PRO A 379 -35.29 -2.63 39.31
N THR A 380 -36.06 -2.46 38.22
CA THR A 380 -36.96 -1.32 38.04
C THR A 380 -37.92 -1.24 39.24
N PRO A 381 -38.00 -0.09 39.94
CA PRO A 381 -38.89 0.03 41.09
C PRO A 381 -40.35 -0.12 40.65
N THR A 382 -41.04 -1.10 41.23
CA THR A 382 -42.48 -1.29 41.05
C THR A 382 -43.23 -0.01 41.41
N LYS A 383 -44.16 0.42 40.55
CA LYS A 383 -45.10 1.48 40.90
C LYS A 383 -46.05 0.98 41.99
N THR A 384 -45.82 1.37 43.23
CA THR A 384 -46.86 1.34 44.26
C THR A 384 -47.82 2.51 44.00
N GLU A 385 -49.12 2.24 44.07
CA GLU A 385 -50.14 3.27 43.87
C GLU A 385 -50.21 4.26 45.04
N THR A 386 -50.65 5.49 44.75
CA THR A 386 -50.90 6.53 45.75
C THR A 386 -52.20 6.29 46.49
N ASP A 387 -52.18 6.42 47.83
CA ASP A 387 -53.32 6.94 48.57
C ASP A 387 -52.89 7.96 49.65
N LYS A 388 -53.86 8.57 50.31
CA LYS A 388 -53.80 9.97 50.75
C LYS A 388 -53.46 10.18 52.24
N THR A 389 -52.62 11.19 52.45
CA THR A 389 -52.80 12.30 53.40
C THR A 389 -53.45 12.03 54.77
N LYS A 390 -52.62 12.09 55.83
CA LYS A 390 -52.96 12.91 57.01
C LYS A 390 -51.73 13.41 57.79
N THR A 391 -51.97 14.18 58.85
CA THR A 391 -51.11 15.27 59.34
C THR A 391 -50.51 15.01 60.73
N SER A 392 -49.51 15.83 61.07
CA SER A 392 -49.15 16.36 62.41
C SER A 392 -48.01 15.72 63.21
N GLU A 393 -47.03 16.59 63.53
CA GLU A 393 -46.40 16.81 64.86
C GLU A 393 -45.46 15.73 65.46
N THR A 394 -44.47 16.01 66.33
CA THR A 394 -43.69 17.22 66.70
C THR A 394 -42.45 16.80 67.53
N THR A 395 -41.45 17.69 67.71
CA THR A 395 -40.37 17.71 68.75
C THR A 395 -39.20 16.69 68.76
N THR A 396 -37.97 17.25 68.87
CA THR A 396 -36.75 16.84 69.65
C THR A 396 -36.27 15.37 69.71
N GLY A 397 -34.97 15.07 69.85
CA GLY A 397 -33.77 15.92 69.99
C GLY A 397 -32.57 15.14 70.59
N GLY A 398 -31.40 15.78 70.70
CA GLY A 398 -30.14 15.14 71.16
C GLY A 398 -29.37 14.48 70.00
N SER A 399 -28.09 14.77 69.70
CA SER A 399 -26.87 14.95 70.52
C SER A 399 -26.20 13.64 70.94
N THR A 400 -25.09 13.31 70.26
CA THR A 400 -23.87 12.81 70.92
C THR A 400 -22.65 13.00 70.00
N LYS A 401 -21.45 12.85 70.56
CA LYS A 401 -20.17 13.30 69.99
C LYS A 401 -19.06 12.28 70.28
N SER A 402 -18.34 11.86 69.25
CA SER A 402 -16.97 11.31 69.32
C SER A 402 -16.35 11.44 67.92
N THR A 403 -15.16 12.00 67.62
CA THR A 403 -13.87 12.27 68.29
C THR A 403 -12.95 11.08 68.58
N ASN A 404 -12.17 10.72 67.57
CA ASN A 404 -10.73 10.37 67.61
C ASN A 404 -10.15 10.75 66.22
N THR A 405 -9.00 11.40 66.02
CA THR A 405 -7.83 11.73 66.86
C THR A 405 -6.98 10.50 67.22
N GLY A 406 -5.69 10.38 66.91
CA GLY A 406 -4.82 11.09 65.94
C GLY A 406 -4.13 10.08 65.02
N SER A 407 -2.91 10.26 64.51
CA SER A 407 -2.01 11.42 64.55
C SER A 407 -1.04 11.40 63.35
N SER A 408 -0.51 12.57 63.03
CA SER A 408 0.86 12.96 62.64
C SER A 408 1.94 11.88 62.31
N THR A 409 3.06 12.21 61.62
CA THR A 409 3.78 13.50 61.62
C THR A 409 4.75 13.64 60.44
N THR A 410 4.83 14.84 59.82
CA THR A 410 6.03 15.53 59.24
C THR A 410 6.98 14.81 58.25
N ASP A 411 7.88 15.46 57.50
CA ASP A 411 7.96 16.69 56.65
C ASP A 411 9.36 16.57 55.93
N THR A 412 9.88 17.35 54.97
CA THR A 412 9.63 18.67 54.34
C THR A 412 9.73 18.53 52.80
N GLY A 413 9.53 19.53 51.93
CA GLY A 413 9.05 20.91 52.11
C GLY A 413 9.78 21.95 51.25
N LYS A 414 9.30 22.13 50.00
CA LYS A 414 9.44 23.32 49.11
C LYS A 414 10.85 23.69 48.57
N THR A 415 11.07 24.03 47.29
CA THR A 415 10.42 24.96 46.32
C THR A 415 10.85 26.43 46.46
N SER A 416 11.57 26.96 45.45
CA SER A 416 11.26 28.27 44.81
C SER A 416 12.20 28.63 43.63
N THR A 417 11.62 29.13 42.54
CA THR A 417 12.31 29.90 41.46
C THR A 417 12.66 31.32 41.92
N PRO A 418 13.57 32.04 41.23
CA PRO A 418 13.17 33.36 40.69
C PRO A 418 13.78 33.69 39.29
N THR A 419 13.57 34.93 38.82
CA THR A 419 13.69 35.36 37.41
C THR A 419 14.56 36.62 37.24
N HIS A 420 15.07 36.86 36.01
CA HIS A 420 15.63 38.12 35.44
C HIS A 420 16.99 38.66 35.95
N SER A 421 17.92 38.92 35.01
CA SER A 421 18.35 40.29 34.64
C SER A 421 19.21 40.28 33.36
N THR A 422 19.54 41.45 32.78
CA THR A 422 20.34 41.67 31.56
C THR A 422 21.72 42.28 31.84
N LYS A 423 22.71 42.03 30.97
CA LYS A 423 23.70 43.05 30.55
C LYS A 423 24.49 42.68 29.29
N GLU A 424 25.00 43.70 28.61
CA GLU A 424 25.91 43.64 27.45
C GLU A 424 27.36 43.90 27.88
N THR A 425 28.34 43.46 27.08
CA THR A 425 29.60 44.17 26.81
C THR A 425 30.12 43.81 25.40
N GLU A 426 30.65 44.79 24.67
CA GLU A 426 31.30 44.59 23.36
C GLU A 426 32.78 44.18 23.49
N THR A 427 33.40 43.71 22.40
CA THR A 427 34.62 44.38 21.86
C THR A 427 34.88 44.02 20.40
N ASP A 428 35.45 44.97 19.66
CA ASP A 428 35.63 44.94 18.19
C ASP A 428 37.11 44.76 17.79
N LYS A 429 37.34 44.27 16.56
CA LYS A 429 38.42 44.75 15.67
C LYS A 429 38.33 44.22 14.23
N THR A 430 37.91 45.09 13.31
CA THR A 430 38.34 45.08 11.89
C THR A 430 39.41 46.17 11.68
N PRO A 431 40.25 46.13 10.62
CA PRO A 431 40.03 47.02 9.46
C PRO A 431 40.43 46.38 8.09
N ALA A 432 39.63 46.50 7.01
CA ALA A 432 39.52 47.61 6.03
C ALA A 432 40.65 47.61 4.96
N THR A 433 40.49 48.07 3.70
CA THR A 433 39.35 48.65 2.93
C THR A 433 39.45 48.17 1.43
N THR A 434 39.00 48.75 0.30
CA THR A 434 38.54 50.10 -0.11
C THR A 434 37.74 50.07 -1.44
N GLY A 435 36.57 50.74 -1.50
CA GLY A 435 35.96 51.29 -2.74
C GLY A 435 35.25 50.33 -3.73
N LYS A 436 34.35 50.81 -4.62
CA LYS A 436 33.74 52.16 -4.75
C LYS A 436 32.50 52.16 -5.70
N ASP A 437 31.47 52.97 -5.42
CA ASP A 437 30.39 53.53 -6.31
C ASP A 437 29.53 52.62 -7.25
N THR A 438 28.30 52.93 -7.72
CA THR A 438 27.09 53.65 -7.20
C THR A 438 25.82 53.34 -8.08
N THR A 439 24.63 53.21 -7.47
CA THR A 439 23.23 53.56 -7.93
C THR A 439 22.60 53.12 -9.29
N ASN A 440 21.50 52.32 -9.22
CA ASN A 440 20.08 52.53 -9.70
C ASN A 440 19.68 53.45 -10.91
N PRO A 441 18.44 53.39 -11.50
CA PRO A 441 17.50 52.26 -11.81
C PRO A 441 16.60 52.35 -13.12
N THR A 442 16.08 51.22 -13.61
CA THR A 442 14.75 50.91 -14.30
C THR A 442 14.11 51.71 -15.50
N LYS A 443 13.80 50.99 -16.63
CA LYS A 443 12.79 51.21 -17.74
C LYS A 443 13.01 52.38 -18.76
N PRO A 444 12.22 52.56 -19.89
CA PRO A 444 11.07 51.81 -20.49
C PRO A 444 11.09 51.55 -22.06
N SER A 445 9.95 51.06 -22.62
CA SER A 445 9.54 51.00 -24.07
C SER A 445 10.09 49.86 -24.96
N GLY A 446 9.46 49.41 -26.08
CA GLY A 446 8.09 49.60 -26.63
C GLY A 446 7.90 49.20 -28.12
N SER A 447 6.68 48.78 -28.51
CA SER A 447 6.10 48.56 -29.87
C SER A 447 6.35 47.26 -30.72
N THR A 448 5.25 46.50 -30.90
CA THR A 448 4.55 46.04 -32.14
C THR A 448 5.28 45.67 -33.46
N THR A 449 4.90 44.51 -34.08
CA THR A 449 4.30 44.34 -35.45
C THR A 449 4.62 43.01 -36.18
N GLN A 450 3.62 42.43 -36.86
CA GLN A 450 3.63 41.30 -37.85
C GLN A 450 2.97 41.85 -39.17
N PRO A 451 2.95 41.23 -40.40
CA PRO A 451 2.99 39.79 -40.73
C PRO A 451 3.62 39.36 -42.12
N SER A 452 3.34 38.11 -42.54
CA SER A 452 3.01 37.63 -43.92
C SER A 452 4.06 37.14 -44.97
N THR A 453 3.73 35.98 -45.58
CA THR A 453 4.03 35.48 -46.97
C THR A 453 5.48 35.31 -47.48
N GLY A 454 5.82 34.37 -48.38
CA GLY A 454 5.06 33.24 -49.00
C GLY A 454 5.72 32.69 -50.29
N SER A 455 5.30 31.50 -50.78
CA SER A 455 5.73 30.81 -52.05
C SER A 455 7.18 30.26 -52.10
N GLY A 456 7.53 29.18 -52.83
CA GLY A 456 6.72 28.13 -53.50
C GLY A 456 7.47 27.32 -54.60
N THR A 457 7.10 26.04 -54.79
CA THR A 457 7.17 25.15 -56.00
C THR A 457 6.70 23.75 -55.53
N GLY A 458 5.85 22.96 -56.23
CA GLY A 458 6.04 22.25 -57.51
C GLY A 458 6.41 20.77 -57.24
N THR A 459 5.72 19.71 -57.68
CA THR A 459 4.68 19.54 -58.72
C THR A 459 3.75 18.34 -58.40
N SER A 460 2.64 18.18 -59.13
CA SER A 460 1.46 17.32 -58.88
C SER A 460 1.48 15.89 -59.46
N THR A 461 0.58 15.03 -58.96
CA THR A 461 -0.29 14.13 -59.77
C THR A 461 -1.71 14.05 -59.13
N GLN A 462 -2.74 13.72 -59.90
CA GLN A 462 -4.17 13.84 -59.56
C GLN A 462 -4.79 12.63 -58.84
N GLY A 463 -5.92 12.84 -58.16
CA GLY A 463 -6.84 11.80 -57.68
C GLY A 463 -8.20 12.40 -57.26
N SER A 464 -9.28 12.05 -57.98
CA SER A 464 -10.61 12.66 -57.83
C SER A 464 -11.24 12.43 -56.45
N GLY A 465 -12.17 13.30 -56.03
CA GLY A 465 -12.91 13.18 -54.77
C GLY A 465 -14.38 13.58 -54.88
N THR A 466 -15.15 13.32 -53.83
CA THR A 466 -16.54 13.78 -53.68
C THR A 466 -16.87 13.99 -52.20
N THR A 467 -17.73 14.98 -51.90
CA THR A 467 -18.07 15.40 -50.54
C THR A 467 -19.49 15.00 -50.14
N THR A 468 -19.67 14.56 -48.89
CA THR A 468 -20.97 14.55 -48.19
C THR A 468 -20.80 14.99 -46.73
N LYS A 469 -21.89 15.50 -46.15
CA LYS A 469 -21.96 16.13 -44.81
C LYS A 469 -22.69 15.19 -43.84
N PRO A 470 -22.31 15.11 -42.54
CA PRO A 470 -22.89 14.16 -41.60
C PRO A 470 -24.34 14.51 -41.19
N THR A 471 -25.10 13.48 -40.80
CA THR A 471 -26.47 13.53 -40.28
C THR A 471 -26.56 12.91 -38.88
N THR A 472 -27.44 13.48 -38.05
CA THR A 472 -27.76 13.01 -36.70
C THR A 472 -28.73 11.81 -36.74
N PRO A 473 -28.59 10.80 -35.84
CA PRO A 473 -29.63 9.81 -35.61
C PRO A 473 -30.63 10.27 -34.52
N THR A 474 -31.90 9.92 -34.70
CA THR A 474 -33.01 10.24 -33.77
C THR A 474 -33.32 9.06 -32.84
N GLU A 475 -33.97 9.34 -31.71
CA GLU A 475 -34.61 8.38 -30.81
C GLU A 475 -35.66 7.50 -31.55
N PRO A 476 -36.03 6.33 -31.00
CA PRO A 476 -37.33 6.33 -30.31
C PRO A 476 -37.43 5.48 -29.03
N THR A 477 -38.31 5.97 -28.14
CA THR A 477 -39.21 5.26 -27.21
C THR A 477 -39.49 3.77 -27.48
N GLY A 478 -39.81 2.94 -26.49
CA GLY A 478 -39.95 3.21 -25.05
C GLY A 478 -41.21 2.60 -24.44
N THR A 479 -41.07 1.56 -23.62
CA THR A 479 -42.09 1.00 -22.72
C THR A 479 -41.40 0.31 -21.56
N GLY A 480 -42.00 0.33 -20.37
CA GLY A 480 -41.48 -0.37 -19.20
C GLY A 480 -42.60 -0.94 -18.34
N ASN A 481 -42.24 -1.76 -17.35
CA ASN A 481 -43.09 -2.00 -16.19
C ASN A 481 -42.25 -2.35 -14.95
N THR A 482 -42.84 -2.26 -13.77
CA THR A 482 -42.20 -2.44 -12.47
C THR A 482 -42.65 -3.74 -11.78
N GLY A 483 -41.85 -4.23 -10.82
CA GLY A 483 -42.40 -4.92 -9.65
C GLY A 483 -41.90 -6.34 -9.31
N ALA A 484 -41.28 -6.43 -8.13
CA ALA A 484 -41.55 -7.44 -7.07
C ALA A 484 -41.22 -8.94 -7.26
N THR A 485 -40.26 -9.39 -6.44
CA THR A 485 -40.28 -10.60 -5.57
C THR A 485 -40.94 -11.91 -6.02
N GLY A 486 -40.19 -13.02 -6.03
CA GLY A 486 -40.71 -14.39 -6.00
C GLY A 486 -39.63 -15.44 -5.71
N THR A 487 -39.96 -16.50 -4.97
CA THR A 487 -38.99 -17.49 -4.44
C THR A 487 -39.21 -18.92 -4.98
N THR A 488 -38.14 -19.72 -4.91
CA THR A 488 -38.10 -21.20 -4.75
C THR A 488 -38.45 -22.18 -5.90
N ASN A 489 -37.68 -23.28 -5.88
CA ASN A 489 -37.98 -24.68 -6.28
C ASN A 489 -37.81 -25.19 -7.74
N SER A 490 -36.68 -25.88 -7.95
CA SER A 490 -36.52 -27.28 -8.41
C SER A 490 -37.45 -27.88 -9.48
N GLY A 491 -36.89 -28.45 -10.57
CA GLY A 491 -37.71 -29.15 -11.58
C GLY A 491 -37.02 -29.98 -12.69
N THR A 492 -36.11 -30.89 -12.37
CA THR A 492 -35.77 -32.11 -13.18
C THR A 492 -35.16 -32.04 -14.61
N LYS A 493 -34.39 -33.09 -14.92
CA LYS A 493 -33.61 -33.40 -16.15
C LYS A 493 -34.50 -34.07 -17.23
N PRO A 494 -34.13 -34.07 -18.54
CA PRO A 494 -33.43 -35.24 -19.13
C PRO A 494 -32.34 -34.82 -20.17
N THR A 495 -31.08 -35.29 -20.10
CA THR A 495 -30.56 -36.61 -20.55
C THR A 495 -30.77 -36.96 -22.02
N THR A 496 -29.75 -36.75 -22.87
CA THR A 496 -29.42 -37.58 -24.05
C THR A 496 -27.91 -37.60 -24.26
N THR A 497 -27.35 -38.71 -24.75
CA THR A 497 -25.91 -38.87 -25.07
C THR A 497 -25.72 -40.03 -26.07
N PRO A 498 -24.95 -39.81 -27.15
CA PRO A 498 -23.84 -40.68 -27.53
C PRO A 498 -22.54 -39.84 -27.68
N ALA A 499 -21.33 -40.26 -27.27
CA ALA A 499 -20.62 -41.53 -27.40
C ALA A 499 -20.12 -41.82 -28.84
N PRO A 500 -18.87 -42.33 -29.02
CA PRO A 500 -17.64 -41.63 -28.64
C PRO A 500 -16.61 -41.56 -29.80
N THR A 501 -15.66 -40.61 -29.75
CA THR A 501 -14.52 -40.53 -30.69
C THR A 501 -13.19 -40.96 -30.05
N SER A 502 -12.31 -41.54 -30.87
CA SER A 502 -11.11 -42.29 -30.44
C SER A 502 -9.86 -41.43 -30.23
N THR A 503 -9.18 -41.64 -29.09
CA THR A 503 -7.85 -41.08 -28.80
C THR A 503 -6.74 -41.86 -29.52
N PRO A 504 -5.72 -41.20 -30.10
CA PRO A 504 -4.52 -41.88 -30.59
C PRO A 504 -3.52 -42.19 -29.45
N THR A 505 -2.88 -43.35 -29.51
CA THR A 505 -1.87 -43.81 -28.53
C THR A 505 -0.53 -43.07 -28.71
N PRO A 506 0.15 -42.63 -27.63
CA PRO A 506 1.50 -42.07 -27.72
C PRO A 506 2.56 -43.17 -27.94
N THR A 507 3.51 -42.92 -28.84
CA THR A 507 4.65 -43.80 -29.12
C THR A 507 5.69 -43.75 -27.99
N ALA A 508 6.25 -44.90 -27.61
CA ALA A 508 7.30 -44.98 -26.59
C ALA A 508 8.65 -44.39 -27.06
N PRO A 509 9.43 -43.74 -26.18
CA PRO A 509 10.74 -43.18 -26.52
C PRO A 509 11.81 -44.28 -26.68
N SER A 510 12.79 -44.03 -27.55
CA SER A 510 13.92 -44.92 -27.83
C SER A 510 15.02 -44.83 -26.77
N THR A 511 15.59 -45.98 -26.39
CA THR A 511 16.68 -46.09 -25.43
C THR A 511 17.99 -45.45 -25.93
N PRO A 512 18.65 -44.56 -25.17
CA PRO A 512 20.00 -44.11 -25.47
C PRO A 512 21.05 -45.15 -25.03
N THR A 513 22.02 -45.45 -25.91
CA THR A 513 23.09 -46.42 -25.66
C THR A 513 24.10 -45.90 -24.61
N ALA A 514 24.47 -46.75 -23.64
CA ALA A 514 25.49 -46.42 -22.65
C ALA A 514 26.92 -46.44 -23.25
N PRO A 515 27.85 -45.58 -22.79
CA PRO A 515 29.22 -45.54 -23.29
C PRO A 515 30.09 -46.69 -22.73
N THR A 516 30.95 -47.23 -23.57
CA THR A 516 31.83 -48.36 -23.25
C THR A 516 32.99 -47.95 -22.32
N THR A 517 33.07 -48.53 -21.12
CA THR A 517 34.21 -48.34 -20.21
C THR A 517 35.36 -49.29 -20.55
N THR A 518 36.48 -48.72 -21.01
CA THR A 518 37.74 -49.45 -21.21
C THR A 518 38.45 -49.71 -19.88
N THR A 519 38.78 -50.97 -19.61
CA THR A 519 39.64 -51.37 -18.47
C THR A 519 41.04 -51.70 -18.99
N PRO A 520 42.12 -51.10 -18.44
CA PRO A 520 43.48 -51.42 -18.87
C PRO A 520 43.94 -52.78 -18.33
N ALA A 521 44.53 -53.60 -19.20
CA ALA A 521 45.15 -54.85 -18.79
C ALA A 521 46.45 -54.61 -18.01
N LYS A 522 46.75 -55.50 -17.05
CA LYS A 522 48.09 -55.67 -16.47
C LYS A 522 48.76 -56.89 -17.07
N THR A 523 50.09 -56.82 -17.12
CA THR A 523 51.04 -57.85 -17.55
C THR A 523 52.25 -57.75 -16.59
N PRO A 524 53.00 -58.83 -16.32
CA PRO A 524 52.79 -60.23 -16.68
C PRO A 524 51.98 -61.03 -15.65
#